data_AF-V9VLT5-F1
#
_entry.id   AF-V9VLT5-F1
#
_cell.length_a   1.000
_cell.length_b   1.000
_cell.length_c   1.000
_cell.angle_alpha   90.00
_cell.angle_beta   90.00
_cell.angle_gamma   90.00
#
_symmetry.space_group_name_H-M   'P 1'
#
loop_
_entity.id
_entity.type
_entity.pdbx_description
1 polymer ?
#
loop_
_entity_poly.entity_id
_entity_poly.type
_entity_poly.pdbx_seq_one_letter_code
_entity_poly.pdbx_strand_id
1 'polypeptide(L)'
;DDSDHFGKKRLDMAGPLLAGLFRMLFRKLTRDIYRHLQKCVEEKKDFHITQAVKASTITNGLKYSVATGNWGDQKKFMQARAGVSQVLNRYTFSSTLSHLRRCNTPIGRDGKIAKPRQLHNTHWGMVC
;
A
#
# COMPACT_ATOMS: atom_id res chain seq x y z
N ASP A 1 13.61 -3.55 -26.28
CA ASP A 1 13.85 -4.33 -25.05
C ASP A 1 12.50 -4.88 -24.58
N ASP A 2 12.37 -6.17 -24.28
CA ASP A 2 11.06 -6.80 -23.97
C ASP A 2 10.56 -6.39 -22.57
N SER A 3 9.42 -5.69 -22.54
CA SER A 3 8.77 -5.20 -21.32
C SER A 3 7.97 -6.28 -20.57
N ASP A 4 7.58 -7.36 -21.24
CA ASP A 4 6.77 -8.42 -20.65
C ASP A 4 7.62 -9.48 -19.94
N HIS A 5 8.92 -9.52 -20.23
CA HIS A 5 9.91 -10.37 -19.59
C HIS A 5 9.84 -10.31 -18.05
N PHE A 6 9.40 -11.41 -17.42
CA PHE A 6 9.18 -11.49 -15.98
C PHE A 6 10.45 -11.22 -15.14
N GLY A 7 11.64 -11.61 -15.62
CA GLY A 7 12.91 -11.31 -14.96
C GLY A 7 13.24 -9.81 -14.82
N LYS A 8 12.54 -8.92 -15.55
CA LYS A 8 12.67 -7.46 -15.40
C LYS A 8 11.60 -6.87 -14.48
N LYS A 9 10.64 -7.68 -14.02
CA LYS A 9 9.56 -7.29 -13.10
C LYS A 9 9.94 -7.71 -11.68
N ARG A 10 9.43 -6.99 -10.67
CA ARG A 10 9.61 -7.32 -9.25
C ARG A 10 8.26 -7.45 -8.57
N LEU A 11 8.18 -8.38 -7.62
CA LEU A 11 6.99 -8.59 -6.81
C LEU A 11 7.11 -7.80 -5.51
N ASP A 12 6.23 -6.81 -5.33
CA ASP A 12 6.07 -6.08 -4.07
C ASP A 12 5.29 -6.98 -3.09
N MET A 13 6.01 -7.65 -2.20
CA MET A 13 5.42 -8.45 -1.12
C MET A 13 4.97 -7.58 0.06
N ALA A 14 4.45 -8.20 1.12
CA ALA A 14 3.97 -7.50 2.32
C ALA A 14 4.99 -6.51 2.92
N GLY A 15 6.29 -6.85 2.91
CA GLY A 15 7.36 -6.01 3.45
C GLY A 15 7.47 -4.65 2.74
N PRO A 16 7.84 -4.61 1.45
CA PRO A 16 7.92 -3.37 0.68
C PRO A 16 6.63 -2.54 0.70
N LEU A 17 5.47 -3.21 0.65
CA LEU A 17 4.17 -2.54 0.73
C LEU A 17 4.00 -1.82 2.07
N LEU A 18 4.13 -2.55 3.19
CA LEU A 18 3.99 -1.98 4.54
C LEU A 18 5.01 -0.88 4.81
N ALA A 19 6.25 -1.04 4.37
CA ALA A 19 7.28 -0.02 4.50
C ALA A 19 6.90 1.28 3.78
N GLY A 20 6.35 1.19 2.56
CA GLY A 20 5.87 2.33 1.80
C GLY A 20 4.72 3.07 2.52
N LEU A 21 3.75 2.31 3.04
CA LEU A 21 2.61 2.86 3.79
C LEU A 21 3.07 3.53 5.10
N PHE A 22 3.91 2.85 5.87
CA PHE A 22 4.44 3.39 7.12
C PHE A 22 5.22 4.68 6.90
N ARG A 23 6.11 4.72 5.90
CA ARG A 23 6.87 5.92 5.55
C ARG A 23 5.97 7.11 5.24
N MET A 24 4.87 6.88 4.52
CA MET A 24 3.91 7.93 4.20
C MET A 24 3.20 8.47 5.46
N LEU A 25 2.69 7.58 6.31
CA LEU A 25 2.01 7.95 7.55
C LEU A 25 2.95 8.65 8.54
N PHE A 26 4.20 8.19 8.64
CA PHE A 26 5.22 8.80 9.49
C PHE A 26 5.57 10.22 9.03
N ARG A 27 5.72 10.44 7.71
CA ARG A 27 5.90 11.79 7.14
C ARG A 27 4.71 12.72 7.36
N LYS A 28 3.50 12.17 7.52
CA LYS A 28 2.32 12.96 7.90
C LYS A 28 2.41 13.35 9.37
N LEU A 29 2.75 12.41 10.24
CA LEU A 29 2.95 12.66 11.67
C LEU A 29 3.98 13.77 11.93
N THR A 30 5.14 13.72 11.28
CA THR A 30 6.18 14.75 11.47
C THR A 30 5.73 16.14 11.02
N ARG A 31 4.97 16.23 9.92
CA ARG A 31 4.38 17.49 9.45
C ARG A 31 3.32 18.04 10.41
N ASP A 32 2.51 17.16 11.00
CA ASP A 32 1.49 17.57 11.97
C ASP A 32 2.14 18.08 13.27
N ILE A 33 3.21 17.45 13.74
CA ILE A 33 4.01 17.92 14.89
C ILE A 33 4.63 19.29 14.58
N TYR A 34 5.24 19.46 13.41
CA TYR A 34 5.84 20.72 12.99
C TYR A 34 4.83 21.87 12.99
N ARG A 35 3.63 21.64 12.44
CA ARG A 35 2.55 22.63 12.44
C ARG A 35 2.05 22.96 13.84
N HIS A 36 2.00 21.98 14.74
CA HIS A 36 1.63 22.23 16.12
C HIS A 36 2.66 23.09 16.83
N LEU A 37 3.95 22.82 16.63
CA LEU A 37 5.04 23.62 17.16
C LEU A 37 4.96 25.07 16.67
N GLN A 38 4.74 25.29 15.37
CA GLN A 38 4.60 26.64 14.83
C GLN A 38 3.47 27.43 15.52
N LYS A 39 2.31 26.81 15.75
CA LYS A 39 1.19 27.44 16.47
C LYS A 39 1.52 27.77 17.92
N CYS A 40 2.20 26.87 18.64
CA CYS A 40 2.62 27.14 20.02
C CYS A 40 3.55 28.36 20.10
N VAL A 41 4.48 28.50 19.13
CA VAL A 41 5.39 29.65 19.04
C VAL A 41 4.62 30.94 18.74
N GLU A 42 3.67 30.92 17.79
CA GLU A 42 2.84 32.08 17.46
C GLU A 42 1.96 32.53 18.64
N GLU A 43 1.41 31.58 19.40
CA GLU A 43 0.56 31.85 20.57
C GLU A 43 1.35 32.11 21.87
N LYS A 44 2.69 32.06 21.83
CA LYS A 44 3.59 32.12 23.01
C LYS A 44 3.22 31.12 24.12
N LYS A 45 2.80 29.91 23.74
CA LYS A 45 2.46 28.81 24.66
C LYS A 45 3.58 27.80 24.75
N ASP A 46 3.72 27.17 25.91
CA ASP A 46 4.69 26.10 26.13
C ASP A 46 4.38 24.87 25.28
N PHE A 47 5.37 24.43 24.50
CA PHE A 47 5.25 23.28 23.63
C PHE A 47 5.45 21.97 24.39
N HIS A 48 4.38 21.18 24.44
CA HIS A 48 4.41 19.85 25.04
C HIS A 48 4.38 18.77 23.96
N ILE A 49 5.47 18.00 23.84
CA ILE A 49 5.63 16.95 22.82
C ILE A 49 4.49 15.91 22.90
N THR A 50 4.09 15.53 24.11
CA THR A 50 3.02 14.54 24.34
C THR A 50 1.68 14.97 23.76
N GLN A 51 1.39 16.28 23.72
CA GLN A 51 0.18 16.83 23.11
C GLN A 51 0.31 16.93 21.58
N ALA A 52 1.53 17.13 21.07
CA ALA A 52 1.83 17.23 19.65
C ALA A 52 1.72 15.88 18.92
N VAL A 53 2.14 14.79 19.57
CA VAL A 53 2.23 13.46 18.96
C VAL A 53 0.87 12.78 18.93
N LYS A 54 0.25 12.75 17.75
CA LYS A 54 -1.03 12.05 17.53
C LYS A 54 -0.81 10.61 17.06
N ALA A 55 -0.78 9.67 18.01
CA ALA A 55 -0.65 8.24 17.72
C ALA A 55 -1.75 7.71 16.77
N SER A 56 -2.94 8.30 16.82
CA SER A 56 -4.08 7.96 15.97
C SER A 56 -3.79 8.08 14.47
N THR A 57 -2.86 8.95 14.06
CA THR A 57 -2.50 9.13 12.64
C THR A 57 -1.94 7.85 12.03
N ILE A 58 -1.07 7.13 12.75
CA ILE A 58 -0.48 5.87 12.27
C ILE A 58 -1.49 4.73 12.46
N THR A 59 -2.05 4.59 13.66
CA THR A 59 -2.96 3.48 14.00
C THR A 59 -4.17 3.44 13.06
N ASN A 60 -4.86 4.56 12.88
CA ASN A 60 -6.04 4.60 12.03
C ASN A 60 -5.69 4.49 10.55
N GLY A 61 -4.55 5.06 10.13
CA GLY A 61 -4.06 4.95 8.76
C GLY A 61 -3.77 3.51 8.35
N LEU A 62 -3.04 2.77 9.20
CA LEU A 62 -2.76 1.35 8.98
C LEU A 62 -4.04 0.51 8.99
N LYS A 63 -4.90 0.70 10.01
CA LYS A 63 -6.17 -0.03 10.12
C LYS A 63 -7.04 0.17 8.88
N TYR A 64 -7.15 1.40 8.39
CA TYR A 64 -7.93 1.72 7.19
C TYR A 64 -7.38 1.02 5.93
N SER A 65 -6.08 1.16 5.65
CA SER A 65 -5.48 0.58 4.44
C SER A 65 -5.53 -0.94 4.42
N VAL A 66 -5.35 -1.59 5.57
CA VAL A 66 -5.46 -3.05 5.69
C VAL A 66 -6.91 -3.51 5.57
N ALA A 67 -7.87 -2.81 6.19
CA ALA A 67 -9.27 -3.21 6.16
C ALA A 67 -9.95 -2.99 4.80
N THR A 68 -9.61 -1.90 4.10
CA THR A 68 -10.27 -1.53 2.83
C THR A 68 -9.52 -2.00 1.60
N GLY A 69 -8.22 -2.32 1.73
CA GLY A 69 -7.37 -2.60 0.59
C GLY A 69 -6.97 -1.37 -0.22
N ASN A 70 -7.27 -0.15 0.25
CA ASN A 70 -6.81 1.10 -0.35
C ASN A 70 -5.44 1.51 0.21
N TRP A 71 -4.41 1.45 -0.63
CA TRP A 71 -3.03 1.75 -0.26
C TRP A 71 -2.60 3.07 -0.87
N GLY A 72 -2.53 4.12 -0.04
CA GLY A 72 -2.24 5.46 -0.50
C GLY A 72 -2.77 6.54 0.43
N ASP A 73 -2.55 7.80 0.05
CA ASP A 73 -3.18 8.92 0.72
C ASP A 73 -4.67 8.97 0.34
N GLN A 74 -5.56 8.93 1.34
CA GLN A 74 -7.01 9.04 1.15
C GLN A 74 -7.39 10.27 0.33
N LYS A 75 -6.63 11.36 0.45
CA LYS A 75 -6.88 12.61 -0.30
C LYS A 75 -6.57 12.48 -1.79
N LYS A 76 -5.82 11.46 -2.21
CA LYS A 76 -5.45 11.19 -3.60
C LYS A 76 -6.00 9.83 -4.03
N PHE A 77 -7.31 9.64 -3.84
CA PHE A 77 -7.99 8.36 -4.09
C PHE A 77 -7.72 7.79 -5.49
N MET A 78 -7.67 8.64 -6.53
CA MET A 78 -7.40 8.19 -7.91
C MET A 78 -5.97 7.67 -8.15
N GLN A 79 -5.03 7.95 -7.25
CA GLN A 79 -3.63 7.50 -7.36
C GLN A 79 -3.31 6.37 -6.37
N ALA A 80 -4.26 6.02 -5.49
CA ALA A 80 -4.07 4.95 -4.51
C ALA A 80 -4.16 3.58 -5.18
N ARG A 81 -3.27 2.65 -4.80
CA ARG A 81 -3.37 1.26 -5.26
C ARG A 81 -4.55 0.60 -4.53
N ALA A 82 -5.57 0.23 -5.27
CA ALA A 82 -6.76 -0.44 -4.72
C ALA A 82 -6.62 -1.97 -4.75
N GLY A 83 -7.26 -2.65 -3.80
CA GLY A 83 -7.39 -4.11 -3.78
C GLY A 83 -6.14 -4.89 -3.38
N VAL A 84 -5.17 -4.23 -2.74
CA VAL A 84 -3.92 -4.87 -2.28
C VAL A 84 -4.17 -5.77 -1.05
N SER A 85 -5.03 -5.34 -0.12
CA SER A 85 -5.50 -6.17 0.99
C SER A 85 -6.88 -6.72 0.67
N GLN A 86 -7.11 -8.00 0.94
CA GLN A 86 -8.34 -8.71 0.63
C GLN A 86 -8.72 -9.62 1.79
N VAL A 87 -10.03 -9.86 1.96
CA VAL A 87 -10.52 -10.82 2.95
C VAL A 87 -10.09 -12.23 2.54
N LEU A 88 -9.44 -12.94 3.45
CA LEU A 88 -8.93 -14.29 3.19
C LEU A 88 -10.07 -15.24 2.81
N ASN A 89 -9.84 -16.01 1.74
CA ASN A 89 -10.81 -17.01 1.28
C ASN A 89 -10.62 -18.30 2.08
N ARG A 90 -11.69 -18.75 2.75
CA ARG A 90 -11.70 -19.90 3.66
C ARG A 90 -12.67 -21.01 3.24
N TYR A 91 -13.05 -21.09 1.96
CA TYR A 91 -13.97 -22.15 1.50
C TYR A 91 -13.38 -23.56 1.59
N THR A 92 -12.11 -23.72 1.23
CA THR A 92 -11.37 -24.98 1.35
C THR A 92 -9.92 -24.69 1.70
N PHE A 93 -9.21 -25.68 2.24
CA PHE A 93 -7.77 -25.56 2.53
C PHE A 93 -6.96 -25.15 1.29
N SER A 94 -7.25 -25.78 0.15
CA SER A 94 -6.63 -25.43 -1.14
C SER A 94 -6.92 -23.99 -1.56
N SER A 95 -8.15 -23.51 -1.37
CA SER A 95 -8.53 -22.12 -1.64
C SER A 95 -7.73 -21.13 -0.80
N THR A 96 -7.56 -21.41 0.50
CA THR A 96 -6.75 -20.57 1.39
C THR A 96 -5.29 -20.52 0.97
N LEU A 97 -4.66 -21.66 0.68
CA LEU A 97 -3.28 -21.72 0.19
C LEU A 97 -3.09 -21.05 -1.17
N SER A 98 -4.05 -21.19 -2.08
CA SER A 98 -4.05 -20.50 -3.37
C SER A 98 -4.11 -18.99 -3.17
N HIS A 99 -5.01 -18.51 -2.30
CA HIS A 99 -5.19 -17.08 -2.06
C HIS A 99 -3.92 -16.42 -1.51
N LEU A 100 -3.24 -17.05 -0.55
CA LEU A 100 -2.00 -16.52 0.03
C LEU A 100 -0.83 -16.40 -0.96
N ARG A 101 -0.88 -17.12 -2.08
CA ARG A 101 0.18 -17.15 -3.10
C ARG A 101 -0.13 -16.31 -4.35
N ARG A 102 -1.24 -15.58 -4.36
CA ARG A 102 -1.62 -14.73 -5.50
C ARG A 102 -0.69 -13.53 -5.64
N CYS A 103 -0.30 -13.23 -6.86
CA CYS A 103 0.26 -11.95 -7.27
C CYS A 103 -0.76 -11.19 -8.12
N ASN A 104 -0.70 -9.86 -8.08
CA ASN A 104 -1.57 -9.01 -8.90
C ASN A 104 -0.73 -8.10 -9.79
N THR A 105 -1.14 -7.95 -11.05
CA THR A 105 -0.53 -7.02 -11.99
C THR A 105 -1.40 -5.76 -12.05
N PRO A 106 -0.86 -4.57 -11.75
CA PRO A 106 -1.63 -3.33 -11.77
C PRO A 106 -1.93 -2.90 -13.21
N ILE A 107 -2.92 -3.52 -13.84
CA ILE A 107 -3.40 -3.21 -15.18
C ILE A 107 -4.80 -2.63 -15.06
N GLY A 108 -5.08 -1.55 -15.79
CA GLY A 108 -6.43 -0.99 -15.88
C GLY A 108 -7.43 -2.03 -16.37
N ARG A 109 -8.57 -2.17 -15.68
CA ARG A 109 -9.58 -3.17 -16.01
C ARG A 109 -10.21 -2.95 -17.39
N ASP A 110 -10.20 -1.70 -17.87
CA ASP A 110 -10.85 -1.29 -19.12
C ASP A 110 -9.96 -1.44 -20.37
N GLY A 111 -8.67 -1.75 -20.20
CA GLY A 111 -7.76 -1.92 -21.32
C GLY A 111 -7.88 -3.30 -21.96
N LYS A 112 -8.29 -3.35 -23.24
CA LYS A 112 -8.23 -4.53 -24.14
C LYS A 112 -6.80 -4.87 -24.59
N ILE A 113 -5.79 -4.51 -23.80
CA ILE A 113 -4.39 -4.81 -24.14
C ILE A 113 -4.13 -6.29 -23.83
N ALA A 114 -3.89 -7.06 -24.89
CA ALA A 114 -3.74 -8.52 -24.77
C ALA A 114 -2.36 -8.96 -24.26
N LYS A 115 -1.28 -8.31 -24.70
CA LYS A 115 0.11 -8.73 -24.42
C LYS A 115 0.41 -9.02 -22.94
N PRO A 116 0.11 -8.12 -21.98
CA PRO A 116 0.39 -8.36 -20.56
C PRO A 116 -0.47 -9.48 -19.92
N ARG A 117 -1.52 -9.94 -20.61
CA ARG A 117 -2.41 -11.02 -20.17
C ARG A 117 -2.03 -12.36 -20.79
N GLN A 118 -1.19 -12.37 -21.83
CA GLN A 118 -0.71 -13.58 -22.47
C GLN A 118 0.35 -14.26 -21.61
N LEU A 119 0.43 -15.59 -21.71
CA LEU A 119 1.50 -16.36 -21.10
C LEU A 119 2.82 -16.02 -21.79
N HIS A 120 3.81 -15.59 -21.02
CA HIS A 120 5.15 -15.32 -21.50
C HIS A 120 6.07 -16.49 -21.13
N ASN A 121 7.01 -16.85 -22.01
CA ASN A 121 7.91 -18.00 -21.80
C ASN A 121 8.72 -17.88 -20.50
N THR A 122 9.01 -16.66 -20.06
CA THR A 122 9.78 -16.39 -18.84
C THR A 122 9.01 -16.59 -17.54
N HIS A 123 7.72 -16.98 -17.60
CA HIS A 123 6.96 -17.46 -16.45
C HIS A 123 7.31 -18.90 -16.04
N TRP A 124 7.94 -19.66 -16.95
CA TRP A 124 8.27 -21.07 -16.76
C TRP A 124 8.98 -21.33 -15.42
N GLY A 125 8.45 -22.26 -14.63
CA GLY A 125 9.00 -22.67 -13.34
C GLY A 125 8.75 -21.71 -12.17
N MET A 126 8.07 -20.58 -12.39
CA MET A 126 7.84 -19.57 -11.34
C MET A 126 6.37 -19.22 -11.12
N VAL A 127 5.57 -19.15 -12.19
CA VAL A 127 4.17 -18.70 -12.15
C VAL A 127 3.29 -19.75 -12.84
N CYS A 128 2.13 -20.02 -12.24
CA CYS A 128 1.14 -20.97 -12.74
C CYS A 128 0.23 -20.34 -13.81
#